data_AF-A0A7C4CXW8-F1
#
_entry.id   AF-A0A7C4CXW8-F1
#
_cell.length_a   1.000
_cell.length_b   1.000
_cell.length_c   1.000
_cell.angle_alpha   90.00
_cell.angle_beta   90.00
_cell.angle_gamma   90.00
#
_symmetry.space_group_name_H-M   'P 1'
#
loop_
_entity.id
_entity.type
_entity.pdbx_description
1 polymer ?
#
loop_
_entity_poly.entity_id
_entity_poly.type
_entity_poly.pdbx_seq_one_letter_code
_entity_poly.pdbx_strand_id
1 'polypeptide(L)'
;EFTTRTGDLTVAAQELVLLANALRPLPEKWHGLRDVETRYRERALDFLANPQSREILIKRALILRTIRNYLDERGFIEVETPILQPIPGGASARPFVTHHNELDRDLYLRIAPELYLKRLLVGGLEKVYEIGRNFRNEGISSEHNPEFTALEAYEAYTDYQGMMELAEGLIEACVLAVAGAPHLEYQGRMINFSRPWRRVPLLELVAEASGCDVEKPLPELLAELDRKGIPVPEHLRRGPKGKVIEHLLETCAEKDLWDPTFVLDYPLDISPLAKRKRDRPDLTERFELYIAGREVANAFSELNDPEEQRERFLAQERLRAQGDEEAQRIDEDFLRDLELGMPPAGGIGIGIDRLTMILTNSPSIREVLAFPLLR
;
A
#
# COMPACT_ATOMS: atom_id res chain seq x y z
N GLU A 1 21.52 39.90 19.52
CA GLU A 1 22.08 39.30 18.29
C GLU A 1 22.82 40.37 17.51
N PHE A 2 23.83 40.00 16.73
CA PHE A 2 24.57 40.91 15.84
C PHE A 2 25.05 40.12 14.61
N THR A 3 25.39 40.83 13.54
CA THR A 3 26.00 40.25 12.35
C THR A 3 27.50 40.49 12.37
N THR A 4 28.30 39.45 12.12
CA THR A 4 29.77 39.57 12.08
C THR A 4 30.23 40.35 10.85
N ARG A 5 31.53 40.67 10.78
CA ARG A 5 32.13 41.26 9.57
C ARG A 5 32.06 40.35 8.34
N THR A 6 31.92 39.03 8.54
CA THR A 6 31.73 38.03 7.48
C THR A 6 30.26 37.87 7.07
N GLY A 7 29.33 38.52 7.75
CA GLY A 7 27.90 38.47 7.43
C GLY A 7 27.10 37.43 8.23
N ASP A 8 27.71 36.74 9.19
CA ASP A 8 27.05 35.65 9.92
C ASP A 8 26.20 36.17 11.10
N LEU A 9 24.95 35.70 11.18
CA LEU A 9 24.06 35.96 12.32
C LEU A 9 24.59 35.30 13.59
N THR A 10 24.79 36.07 14.66
CA THR A 10 25.44 35.60 15.89
C THR A 10 24.71 36.05 17.15
N VAL A 11 24.66 35.17 18.16
CA VAL A 11 24.17 35.48 19.51
C VAL A 11 25.36 35.88 20.39
N ALA A 12 25.35 37.10 20.94
CA ALA A 12 26.32 37.55 21.94
C ALA A 12 25.91 37.04 23.33
N ALA A 13 26.19 35.77 23.61
CA ALA A 13 25.81 35.12 24.87
C ALA A 13 26.57 35.73 26.07
N GLN A 14 25.84 36.05 27.15
CA GLN A 14 26.43 36.50 28.42
C GLN A 14 26.77 35.33 29.35
N GLU A 15 26.03 34.23 29.23
CA GLU A 15 26.18 33.01 30.02
C GLU A 15 25.96 31.79 29.12
N LEU A 16 26.68 30.70 29.41
CA LEU A 16 26.52 29.40 28.76
C LEU A 16 26.23 28.35 29.83
N VAL A 17 25.12 27.63 29.67
CA VAL A 17 24.71 26.54 30.57
C VAL A 17 24.71 25.23 29.79
N LEU A 18 25.41 24.23 30.33
CA LEU A 18 25.44 22.89 29.75
C LEU A 18 24.13 22.15 30.07
N LEU A 19 23.30 21.95 29.05
CA LEU A 19 21.99 21.30 29.22
C LEU A 19 22.08 19.76 29.23
N ALA A 20 22.97 19.20 28.41
CA ALA A 20 23.19 17.76 28.32
C ALA A 20 24.61 17.43 27.85
N ASN A 21 25.21 16.39 28.43
CA ASN A 21 26.53 15.89 28.04
C ASN A 21 26.42 14.92 26.84
N ALA A 22 27.22 15.17 25.80
CA ALA A 22 27.48 14.19 24.74
C ALA A 22 28.69 13.32 25.13
N LEU A 23 28.42 12.11 25.63
CA LEU A 23 29.47 11.19 26.12
C LEU A 23 30.11 10.34 25.01
N ARG A 24 29.53 10.35 23.80
CA ARG A 24 30.05 9.65 22.62
C ARG A 24 30.54 10.66 21.59
N PRO A 25 31.65 10.39 20.87
CA PRO A 25 32.09 11.25 19.79
C PRO A 25 31.06 11.25 18.65
N LEU A 26 30.88 12.41 18.02
CA LEU A 26 30.04 12.52 16.81
C LEU A 26 30.84 12.12 15.56
N PRO A 27 30.18 11.58 14.52
CA PRO A 27 30.79 11.36 13.21
C PRO A 27 31.40 12.64 12.65
N GLU A 28 32.42 12.50 11.78
CA GLU A 28 33.01 13.64 11.11
C GLU A 28 31.97 14.41 10.28
N LYS A 29 31.86 15.73 10.54
CA LYS A 29 30.87 16.61 9.91
C LYS A 29 30.95 16.67 8.38
N TRP A 30 32.13 16.48 7.81
CA TRP A 30 32.37 16.67 6.37
C TRP A 30 31.88 15.50 5.50
N HIS A 31 31.83 14.30 6.06
CA HIS A 31 31.47 13.11 5.31
C HIS A 31 30.11 12.53 5.70
N GLY A 32 29.55 12.99 6.83
CA GLY A 32 28.32 12.46 7.40
C GLY A 32 28.48 11.01 7.86
N LEU A 33 27.39 10.41 8.31
CA LEU A 33 27.35 8.97 8.54
C LEU A 33 27.00 8.29 7.21
N ARG A 34 27.97 7.62 6.57
CA ARG A 34 27.80 7.02 5.23
C ARG A 34 27.39 5.56 5.25
N ASP A 35 27.82 4.81 6.27
CA ASP A 35 27.53 3.40 6.36
C ASP A 35 26.02 3.18 6.54
N VAL A 36 25.40 2.57 5.53
CA VAL A 36 23.93 2.44 5.42
C VAL A 36 23.36 1.62 6.57
N GLU A 37 24.07 0.57 7.00
CA GLU A 37 23.63 -0.26 8.12
C GLU A 37 23.65 0.53 9.43
N THR A 38 24.75 1.25 9.69
CA THR A 38 24.87 2.11 10.88
C THR A 38 23.82 3.21 10.87
N ARG A 39 23.51 3.82 9.71
CA ARG A 39 22.44 4.83 9.62
C ARG A 39 21.09 4.29 10.08
N TYR A 40 20.74 3.07 9.70
CA TYR A 40 19.47 2.47 10.08
C TYR A 40 19.46 1.93 11.52
N ARG A 41 20.58 1.40 12.02
CA ARG A 41 20.69 0.92 13.41
C ARG A 41 20.78 2.07 14.42
N GLU A 42 21.53 3.11 14.10
CA GLU A 42 21.78 4.27 14.95
C GLU A 42 21.04 5.50 14.42
N ARG A 43 19.72 5.41 14.27
CA ARG A 43 18.95 6.46 13.58
C ARG A 43 19.08 7.84 14.22
N ALA A 44 19.18 7.94 15.54
CA ALA A 44 19.41 9.23 16.20
C ALA A 44 20.72 9.89 15.74
N LEU A 45 21.77 9.10 15.48
CA LEU A 45 23.05 9.57 14.95
C LEU A 45 22.93 9.97 13.48
N ASP A 46 22.21 9.17 12.68
CA ASP A 46 21.91 9.51 11.28
C ASP A 46 21.16 10.84 11.19
N PHE A 47 20.12 11.03 12.00
CA PHE A 47 19.40 12.29 12.04
C PHE A 47 20.27 13.45 12.48
N LEU A 48 21.20 13.27 13.41
CA LEU A 48 22.11 14.33 13.82
C LEU A 48 23.09 14.71 12.70
N ALA A 49 23.67 13.71 12.03
CA ALA A 49 24.71 13.89 11.02
C ALA A 49 24.19 14.25 9.62
N ASN A 50 23.00 13.78 9.25
CA ASN A 50 22.42 13.87 7.91
C ASN A 50 21.08 14.63 7.95
N PRO A 51 21.06 15.95 7.68
CA PRO A 51 19.84 16.75 7.67
C PRO A 51 18.75 16.24 6.71
N GLN A 52 19.15 15.64 5.58
CA GLN A 52 18.26 15.07 4.58
C GLN A 52 17.41 13.93 5.15
N SER A 53 17.98 13.06 6.00
CA SER A 53 17.22 12.00 6.69
C SER A 53 16.10 12.58 7.56
N ARG A 54 16.33 13.73 8.21
CA ARG A 54 15.29 14.43 8.99
C ARG A 54 14.22 15.04 8.08
N GLU A 55 14.63 15.63 6.97
CA GLU A 55 13.73 16.24 6.00
C GLU A 55 12.74 15.22 5.42
N ILE A 56 13.19 13.99 5.16
CA ILE A 56 12.31 12.89 4.72
C ILE A 56 11.18 12.64 5.73
N LEU A 57 11.48 12.58 7.03
CA LEU A 57 10.44 12.39 8.06
C LEU A 57 9.50 13.59 8.20
N ILE A 58 10.02 14.81 8.05
CA ILE A 58 9.19 16.02 8.04
C ILE A 58 8.23 15.99 6.84
N LYS A 59 8.72 15.60 5.65
CA LYS A 59 7.88 15.41 4.45
C LYS A 59 6.87 14.29 4.62
N ARG A 60 7.23 13.17 5.27
CA ARG A 60 6.27 12.13 5.64
C ARG A 60 5.13 12.66 6.51
N ALA A 61 5.45 13.45 7.53
CA ALA A 61 4.45 14.08 8.38
C ALA A 61 3.56 15.07 7.60
N LEU A 62 4.15 15.82 6.66
CA LEU A 62 3.40 16.68 5.73
C LEU A 62 2.44 15.87 4.87
N ILE A 63 2.88 14.77 4.25
CA ILE A 63 2.04 13.87 3.44
C ILE A 63 0.84 13.38 4.25
N LEU A 64 1.08 12.83 5.44
CA LEU A 64 0.03 12.34 6.33
C LEU A 64 -1.00 13.42 6.71
N ARG A 65 -0.53 14.65 6.99
CA ARG A 65 -1.41 15.78 7.26
C ARG A 65 -2.21 16.19 6.04
N THR A 66 -1.59 16.22 4.86
CA THR A 66 -2.26 16.55 3.60
C THR A 66 -3.36 15.53 3.28
N ILE A 67 -3.10 14.24 3.49
CA ILE A 67 -4.09 13.17 3.30
C ILE A 67 -5.30 13.38 4.22
N ARG A 68 -5.06 13.57 5.52
CA ARG A 68 -6.16 13.82 6.49
C ARG A 68 -6.99 15.02 6.09
N ASN A 69 -6.35 16.17 5.87
CA ASN A 69 -7.05 17.39 5.47
C ASN A 69 -7.88 17.18 4.19
N TYR A 70 -7.32 16.49 3.19
CA TYR A 70 -8.01 16.24 1.92
C TYR A 70 -9.28 15.39 2.09
N LEU A 71 -9.23 14.38 2.96
CA LEU A 71 -10.35 13.49 3.28
C LEU A 71 -11.38 14.18 4.18
N ASP A 72 -10.93 14.91 5.20
CA ASP A 72 -11.78 15.67 6.12
C ASP A 72 -12.60 16.73 5.36
N GLU A 73 -11.98 17.45 4.42
CA GLU A 73 -12.66 18.42 3.53
C GLU A 73 -13.74 17.77 2.64
N ARG A 74 -13.70 16.45 2.44
CA ARG A 74 -14.66 15.66 1.65
C ARG A 74 -15.69 14.94 2.52
N GLY A 75 -15.67 15.18 3.82
CA GLY A 75 -16.62 14.61 4.78
C GLY A 75 -16.34 13.16 5.16
N PHE A 76 -15.12 12.65 4.92
CA PHE A 76 -14.71 11.38 5.49
C PHE A 76 -14.47 11.52 6.99
N ILE A 77 -14.75 10.45 7.73
CA ILE A 77 -14.55 10.37 9.17
C ILE A 77 -13.36 9.45 9.46
N GLU A 78 -12.33 9.96 10.15
CA GLU A 78 -11.22 9.13 10.64
C GLU A 78 -11.74 8.21 11.75
N VAL A 79 -11.48 6.91 11.63
CA VAL A 79 -11.87 5.88 12.60
C VAL A 79 -10.68 4.99 12.95
N GLU A 80 -10.78 4.28 14.06
CA GLU A 80 -9.79 3.28 14.48
C GLU A 80 -10.47 1.92 14.63
N THR A 81 -9.94 0.91 13.93
CA THR A 81 -10.44 -0.47 13.99
C THR A 81 -9.45 -1.39 14.73
N PRO A 82 -9.88 -2.58 15.19
CA PRO A 82 -9.01 -3.47 15.96
C PRO A 82 -7.74 -3.89 15.20
N ILE A 83 -6.59 -3.67 15.84
CA ILE A 83 -5.29 -4.23 15.40
C ILE A 83 -5.20 -5.73 15.72
N LEU A 84 -5.74 -6.14 16.87
CA LEU A 84 -5.82 -7.54 17.29
C LEU A 84 -7.16 -8.11 16.84
N GLN A 85 -7.14 -9.02 15.88
CA GLN A 85 -8.33 -9.61 15.26
C GLN A 85 -8.47 -11.09 15.62
N PRO A 86 -9.69 -11.61 15.85
CA PRO A 86 -9.94 -13.05 16.01
C PRO A 86 -9.59 -13.84 14.74
N ILE A 87 -9.85 -13.25 13.59
CA ILE A 87 -9.70 -13.84 12.27
C ILE A 87 -9.01 -12.76 11.41
N PRO A 88 -7.84 -13.04 10.82
CA PRO A 88 -7.20 -12.10 9.91
C PRO A 88 -7.92 -12.14 8.55
N GLY A 89 -8.15 -10.98 7.96
CA GLY A 89 -8.83 -10.84 6.66
C GLY A 89 -8.60 -9.47 6.03
N GLY A 90 -9.23 -9.24 4.87
CA GLY A 90 -9.11 -7.97 4.13
C GLY A 90 -7.89 -7.86 3.21
N ALA A 91 -7.01 -8.86 3.20
CA ALA A 91 -5.89 -8.93 2.25
C ALA A 91 -5.47 -10.39 2.07
N SER A 92 -4.64 -10.66 1.06
CA SER A 92 -3.92 -11.93 0.91
C SER A 92 -2.52 -11.75 1.47
N ALA A 93 -2.29 -12.21 2.71
CA ALA A 93 -1.04 -12.05 3.41
C ALA A 93 -0.93 -13.00 4.60
N ARG A 94 0.29 -13.40 4.95
CA ARG A 94 0.52 -14.22 6.14
C ARG A 94 0.45 -13.36 7.42
N PRO A 95 -0.41 -13.66 8.40
CA PRO A 95 -0.53 -12.87 9.62
C PRO A 95 0.56 -13.20 10.65
N PHE A 96 0.82 -12.27 11.56
CA PHE A 96 1.45 -12.57 12.85
C PHE A 96 0.41 -13.11 13.84
N VAL A 97 0.81 -14.07 14.67
CA VAL A 97 -0.04 -14.70 15.69
C VAL A 97 0.46 -14.30 17.08
N THR A 98 -0.45 -13.99 17.98
CA THR A 98 -0.20 -13.72 19.40
C THR A 98 -1.27 -14.38 20.26
N HIS A 99 -1.11 -14.34 21.58
CA HIS A 99 -2.00 -15.01 22.53
C HIS A 99 -2.49 -14.05 23.62
N HIS A 100 -3.79 -14.05 23.90
CA HIS A 100 -4.39 -13.24 24.95
C HIS A 100 -4.63 -14.06 26.23
N ASN A 101 -3.76 -13.91 27.22
CA ASN A 101 -3.73 -14.76 28.42
C ASN A 101 -5.06 -14.86 29.19
N GLU A 102 -5.78 -13.74 29.38
CA GLU A 102 -7.04 -13.75 30.16
C GLU A 102 -8.23 -14.35 29.38
N LEU A 103 -8.18 -14.28 28.05
CA LEU A 103 -9.24 -14.84 27.20
C LEU A 103 -8.89 -16.27 26.74
N ASP A 104 -7.69 -16.74 27.07
CA ASP A 104 -7.11 -18.02 26.69
C ASP A 104 -7.35 -18.37 25.20
N ARG A 105 -7.00 -17.43 24.33
CA ARG A 105 -7.18 -17.59 22.88
C ARG A 105 -6.14 -16.85 22.07
N ASP A 106 -5.91 -17.36 20.87
CA ASP A 106 -5.04 -16.72 19.89
C ASP A 106 -5.74 -15.53 19.23
N LEU A 107 -4.94 -14.52 18.89
CA LEU A 107 -5.31 -13.34 18.14
C LEU A 107 -4.28 -13.11 17.04
N TYR A 108 -4.69 -12.40 16.01
CA TYR A 108 -3.84 -12.10 14.86
C TYR A 108 -3.64 -10.59 14.77
N LEU A 109 -2.42 -10.15 14.47
CA LEU A 109 -2.22 -8.76 14.06
C LEU A 109 -2.85 -8.58 12.67
N ARG A 110 -3.61 -7.50 12.49
CA ARG A 110 -4.33 -7.25 11.24
C ARG A 110 -3.39 -7.15 10.05
N ILE A 111 -3.81 -7.76 8.95
CA ILE A 111 -3.18 -7.61 7.63
C ILE A 111 -3.80 -6.46 6.82
N ALA A 112 -5.05 -6.10 7.15
CA ALA A 112 -5.82 -4.96 6.66
C ALA A 112 -7.01 -4.65 7.62
N PRO A 113 -7.48 -3.39 7.73
CA PRO A 113 -8.73 -3.03 8.41
C PRO A 113 -10.01 -3.20 7.55
N GLU A 114 -9.91 -3.48 6.25
CA GLU A 114 -11.00 -3.58 5.27
C GLU A 114 -12.33 -4.13 5.80
N LEU A 115 -12.33 -5.34 6.39
CA LEU A 115 -13.58 -5.99 6.81
C LEU A 115 -14.29 -5.19 7.92
N TYR A 116 -13.55 -4.51 8.80
CA TYR A 116 -14.13 -3.67 9.85
C TYR A 116 -14.67 -2.36 9.28
N LEU A 117 -13.95 -1.73 8.33
CA LEU A 117 -14.39 -0.48 7.71
C LEU A 117 -15.68 -0.68 6.90
N LYS A 118 -15.84 -1.83 6.23
CA LYS A 118 -17.10 -2.21 5.58
C LYS A 118 -18.28 -2.36 6.55
N ARG A 119 -18.06 -2.93 7.74
CA ARG A 119 -19.09 -3.03 8.78
C ARG A 119 -19.55 -1.65 9.26
N LEU A 120 -18.69 -0.64 9.21
CA LEU A 120 -19.09 0.75 9.50
C LEU A 120 -20.01 1.31 8.42
N LEU A 121 -19.82 0.95 7.15
CA LEU A 121 -20.76 1.31 6.08
C LEU A 121 -22.15 0.68 6.33
N VAL A 122 -22.19 -0.59 6.75
CA VAL A 122 -23.44 -1.27 7.18
C VAL A 122 -24.08 -0.50 8.34
N GLY A 123 -23.28 0.00 9.28
CA GLY A 123 -23.72 0.84 10.39
C GLY A 123 -24.20 2.25 9.99
N GLY A 124 -24.13 2.63 8.71
CA GLY A 124 -24.60 3.92 8.21
C GLY A 124 -23.54 5.03 8.17
N LEU A 125 -22.26 4.72 8.41
CA LEU A 125 -21.18 5.68 8.20
C LEU A 125 -20.76 5.67 6.73
N GLU A 126 -21.30 6.59 5.94
CA GLU A 126 -21.15 6.58 4.47
C GLU A 126 -19.73 6.89 3.97
N LYS A 127 -18.90 7.56 4.77
CA LYS A 127 -17.51 7.90 4.38
C LYS A 127 -16.58 7.73 5.58
N VAL A 128 -15.76 6.69 5.55
CA VAL A 128 -14.82 6.37 6.63
C VAL A 128 -13.42 6.17 6.10
N TYR A 129 -12.43 6.52 6.90
CA TYR A 129 -11.05 6.14 6.61
C TYR A 129 -10.28 5.81 7.87
N GLU A 130 -9.24 5.01 7.72
CA GLU A 130 -8.26 4.77 8.77
C GLU A 130 -6.85 4.91 8.20
N ILE A 131 -5.99 5.65 8.89
CA ILE A 131 -4.54 5.64 8.65
C ILE A 131 -3.89 4.90 9.82
N GLY A 132 -3.42 3.68 9.55
CA GLY A 132 -2.94 2.82 10.62
C GLY A 132 -1.87 1.83 10.16
N ARG A 133 -1.41 1.01 11.12
CA ARG A 133 -0.40 -0.01 10.86
C ARG A 133 -1.05 -1.32 10.41
N ASN A 134 -0.52 -1.91 9.35
CA ASN A 134 -0.76 -3.29 8.94
C ASN A 134 0.49 -4.12 9.22
N PHE A 135 0.29 -5.41 9.49
CA PHE A 135 1.34 -6.34 9.89
C PHE A 135 1.32 -7.58 9.01
N ARG A 136 2.37 -7.81 8.24
CA ARG A 136 2.50 -8.97 7.34
C ARG A 136 3.78 -9.74 7.65
N ASN A 137 3.62 -11.02 7.95
CA ASN A 137 4.70 -11.92 8.34
C ASN A 137 5.37 -12.52 7.09
N GLU A 138 5.99 -11.65 6.32
CA GLU A 138 6.55 -11.91 5.00
C GLU A 138 8.04 -11.51 4.94
N GLY A 139 8.64 -11.63 3.75
CA GLY A 139 10.04 -11.26 3.54
C GLY A 139 10.31 -9.76 3.68
N ILE A 140 11.49 -9.42 4.20
CA ILE A 140 11.98 -8.03 4.29
C ILE A 140 12.81 -7.71 3.03
N SER A 141 12.51 -6.60 2.36
CA SER A 141 13.25 -6.10 1.19
C SER A 141 13.52 -4.59 1.28
N SER A 142 13.93 -3.95 0.17
CA SER A 142 13.94 -2.48 0.04
C SER A 142 12.54 -1.87 -0.05
N GLU A 143 11.51 -2.70 -0.16
CA GLU A 143 10.12 -2.30 -0.47
C GLU A 143 9.14 -2.82 0.58
N HIS A 144 9.49 -3.90 1.27
CA HIS A 144 8.66 -4.58 2.26
C HIS A 144 9.29 -4.49 3.64
N ASN A 145 8.50 -4.00 4.60
CA ASN A 145 8.79 -3.99 6.02
C ASN A 145 7.62 -4.68 6.75
N PRO A 146 7.84 -5.54 7.77
CA PRO A 146 6.77 -6.36 8.34
C PRO A 146 5.63 -5.58 9.00
N GLU A 147 5.91 -4.36 9.45
CA GLU A 147 4.90 -3.37 9.81
C GLU A 147 4.98 -2.18 8.85
N PHE A 148 3.86 -1.75 8.29
CA PHE A 148 3.81 -0.62 7.35
C PHE A 148 2.52 0.16 7.51
N THR A 149 2.56 1.45 7.19
CA THR A 149 1.42 2.36 7.30
C THR A 149 0.62 2.34 6.01
N ALA A 150 -0.68 2.08 6.13
CA ALA A 150 -1.63 2.20 5.02
C ALA A 150 -2.72 3.22 5.38
N LEU A 151 -3.22 3.90 4.36
CA LEU A 151 -4.56 4.49 4.38
C LEU A 151 -5.52 3.45 3.82
N GLU A 152 -6.64 3.21 4.46
CA GLU A 152 -7.80 2.59 3.83
C GLU A 152 -9.01 3.52 3.96
N ALA A 153 -9.70 3.77 2.85
CA ALA A 153 -10.87 4.65 2.79
C ALA A 153 -12.02 3.98 2.04
N TYR A 154 -13.22 4.16 2.55
CA TYR A 154 -14.45 3.57 2.03
C TYR A 154 -15.54 4.63 1.91
N GLU A 155 -16.21 4.66 0.77
CA GLU A 155 -17.30 5.60 0.48
C GLU A 155 -18.51 4.84 -0.07
N ALA A 156 -19.68 5.07 0.52
CA ALA A 156 -20.96 4.57 0.06
C ALA A 156 -21.43 5.33 -1.18
N TYR A 157 -22.23 4.66 -2.00
CA TYR A 157 -22.84 5.15 -3.25
C TYR A 157 -21.83 5.59 -4.31
N THR A 158 -20.62 5.01 -4.28
CA THR A 158 -19.61 5.16 -5.32
C THR A 158 -19.14 3.79 -5.82
N ASP A 159 -18.24 3.79 -6.80
CA ASP A 159 -17.62 2.59 -7.37
C ASP A 159 -16.11 2.83 -7.57
N TYR A 160 -15.42 1.86 -8.18
CA TYR A 160 -13.98 1.98 -8.48
C TYR A 160 -13.61 3.20 -9.35
N GLN A 161 -14.53 3.80 -10.12
CA GLN A 161 -14.27 5.04 -10.84
C GLN A 161 -14.15 6.22 -9.87
N GLY A 162 -15.04 6.30 -8.89
CA GLY A 162 -14.93 7.29 -7.82
C GLY A 162 -13.66 7.10 -6.99
N MET A 163 -13.23 5.85 -6.76
CA MET A 163 -11.95 5.58 -6.11
C MET A 163 -10.74 6.04 -6.95
N MET A 164 -10.79 5.96 -8.28
CA MET A 164 -9.76 6.56 -9.14
C MET A 164 -9.74 8.09 -9.02
N GLU A 165 -10.90 8.75 -9.00
CA GLU A 165 -10.99 10.21 -8.79
C GLU A 165 -10.43 10.63 -7.42
N LEU A 166 -10.73 9.85 -6.37
CA LEU A 166 -10.19 10.06 -5.03
C LEU A 166 -8.66 9.91 -5.03
N ALA A 167 -8.13 8.84 -5.63
CA ALA A 167 -6.69 8.59 -5.72
C ALA A 167 -5.96 9.70 -6.47
N GLU A 168 -6.47 10.09 -7.64
CA GLU A 168 -5.92 11.16 -8.47
C GLU A 168 -5.80 12.48 -7.68
N GLY A 169 -6.88 12.92 -7.04
CA GLY A 169 -6.88 14.19 -6.32
C GLY A 169 -6.08 14.16 -5.02
N LEU A 170 -6.13 13.06 -4.26
CA LEU A 170 -5.42 12.92 -2.98
C LEU A 170 -3.91 12.89 -3.17
N ILE A 171 -3.43 12.13 -4.15
CA ILE A 171 -1.99 12.02 -4.43
C ILE A 171 -1.48 13.29 -5.11
N GLU A 172 -2.24 13.92 -6.02
CA GLU A 172 -1.86 15.23 -6.59
C GLU A 172 -1.69 16.28 -5.49
N ALA A 173 -2.60 16.33 -4.51
CA ALA A 173 -2.47 17.22 -3.35
C ALA A 173 -1.18 16.96 -2.56
N CYS A 174 -0.81 15.69 -2.36
CA CYS A 174 0.44 15.31 -1.71
C CYS A 174 1.68 15.74 -2.52
N VAL A 175 1.66 15.52 -3.84
CA VAL A 175 2.73 15.92 -4.76
C VAL A 175 2.92 17.43 -4.72
N LEU A 176 1.84 18.21 -4.83
CA LEU A 176 1.90 19.67 -4.75
C LEU A 176 2.39 20.16 -3.38
N ALA A 177 1.99 19.52 -2.29
CA ALA A 177 2.46 19.87 -0.95
C ALA A 177 3.97 19.63 -0.78
N VAL A 178 4.51 18.56 -1.37
CA VAL A 178 5.92 18.16 -1.21
C VAL A 178 6.84 18.84 -2.23
N ALA A 179 6.43 18.92 -3.49
CA ALA A 179 7.27 19.38 -4.61
C ALA A 179 6.90 20.78 -5.12
N GLY A 180 5.70 21.29 -4.81
CA GLY A 180 5.20 22.57 -5.33
C GLY A 180 4.83 22.56 -6.82
N ALA A 181 4.93 21.41 -7.48
CA ALA A 181 4.67 21.22 -8.91
C ALA A 181 4.10 19.82 -9.16
N PRO A 182 3.32 19.58 -10.24
CA PRO A 182 2.73 18.28 -10.56
C PRO A 182 3.74 17.30 -11.19
N HIS A 183 5.02 17.41 -10.85
CA HIS A 183 6.09 16.55 -11.32
C HIS A 183 7.25 16.56 -10.32
N LEU A 184 7.97 15.44 -10.24
CA LEU A 184 9.18 15.33 -9.42
C LEU A 184 10.13 14.30 -10.03
N GLU A 185 11.40 14.35 -9.61
CA GLU A 185 12.40 13.36 -9.99
C GLU A 185 12.43 12.20 -8.99
N TYR A 186 12.39 10.97 -9.49
CA TYR A 186 12.60 9.76 -8.71
C TYR A 186 13.67 8.91 -9.40
N GLN A 187 14.76 8.61 -8.68
CA GLN A 187 15.84 7.74 -9.13
C GLN A 187 16.40 8.13 -10.52
N GLY A 188 16.54 9.44 -10.78
CA GLY A 188 17.10 9.98 -12.03
C GLY A 188 16.12 10.07 -13.20
N ARG A 189 14.82 9.78 -12.99
CA ARG A 189 13.77 9.93 -14.01
C ARG A 189 12.62 10.79 -13.48
N MET A 190 12.15 11.71 -14.31
CA MET A 190 10.98 12.54 -13.99
C MET A 190 9.70 11.70 -14.03
N ILE A 191 8.81 11.95 -13.07
CA ILE A 191 7.44 11.42 -13.02
C ILE A 191 6.48 12.59 -13.21
N ASN A 192 5.52 12.45 -14.11
CA ASN A 192 4.46 13.44 -14.32
C ASN A 192 3.17 13.01 -13.62
N PHE A 193 2.70 13.80 -12.66
CA PHE A 193 1.45 13.56 -11.92
C PHE A 193 0.25 14.34 -12.47
N SER A 194 0.42 15.03 -13.61
CA SER A 194 -0.69 15.76 -14.26
C SER A 194 -1.82 14.81 -14.64
N ARG A 195 -3.05 15.17 -14.26
CA ARG A 195 -4.26 14.41 -14.54
C ARG A 195 -4.80 14.67 -15.96
N PRO A 196 -5.61 13.76 -16.54
CA PRO A 196 -5.98 12.44 -16.00
C PRO A 196 -4.85 11.42 -16.17
N TRP A 197 -4.79 10.43 -15.28
CA TRP A 197 -3.80 9.37 -15.36
C TRP A 197 -4.18 8.28 -16.34
N ARG A 198 -3.18 7.56 -16.86
CA ARG A 198 -3.40 6.46 -17.80
C ARG A 198 -4.24 5.38 -17.14
N ARG A 199 -5.23 4.85 -17.87
CA ARG A 199 -6.06 3.72 -17.47
C ARG A 199 -5.88 2.61 -18.49
N VAL A 200 -5.55 1.40 -18.05
CA VAL A 200 -5.29 0.26 -18.95
C VAL A 200 -5.84 -1.03 -18.36
N PRO A 201 -6.63 -1.84 -19.11
CA PRO A 201 -7.05 -3.15 -18.65
C PRO A 201 -5.86 -4.09 -18.45
N LEU A 202 -5.86 -4.86 -17.36
CA LEU A 202 -4.78 -5.78 -16.99
C LEU A 202 -4.47 -6.77 -18.12
N LEU A 203 -5.51 -7.41 -18.66
CA LEU A 203 -5.34 -8.43 -19.70
C LEU A 203 -4.72 -7.87 -20.97
N GLU A 204 -5.11 -6.65 -21.38
CA GLU A 204 -4.52 -5.98 -22.53
C GLU A 204 -3.04 -5.66 -22.28
N LEU A 205 -2.74 -5.10 -21.11
CA LEU A 205 -1.37 -4.75 -20.71
C LEU A 205 -0.45 -5.97 -20.71
N VAL A 206 -0.86 -7.08 -20.09
CA VAL A 206 -0.02 -8.29 -20.04
C VAL A 206 0.02 -9.02 -21.38
N ALA A 207 -1.03 -8.96 -22.20
CA ALA A 207 -1.03 -9.53 -23.54
C ALA A 207 -0.06 -8.78 -24.45
N GLU A 208 -0.03 -7.44 -24.40
CA GLU A 208 0.92 -6.62 -25.14
C GLU A 208 2.36 -6.90 -24.69
N ALA A 209 2.62 -6.89 -23.39
CA ALA A 209 3.97 -7.04 -22.84
C ALA A 209 4.56 -8.46 -23.02
N SER A 210 3.74 -9.51 -22.86
CA SER A 210 4.18 -10.91 -23.06
C SER A 210 4.05 -11.37 -24.52
N GLY A 211 3.24 -10.67 -25.32
CA GLY A 211 2.78 -11.07 -26.64
C GLY A 211 1.91 -12.32 -26.64
N CYS A 212 1.46 -12.82 -25.48
CA CYS A 212 0.68 -14.05 -25.34
C CYS A 212 -0.81 -13.77 -25.43
N ASP A 213 -1.57 -14.75 -25.90
CA ASP A 213 -3.02 -14.74 -25.77
C ASP A 213 -3.44 -15.16 -24.35
N VAL A 214 -3.59 -14.18 -23.47
CA VAL A 214 -3.96 -14.38 -22.06
C VAL A 214 -5.42 -14.76 -21.86
N GLU A 215 -6.25 -14.75 -22.91
CA GLU A 215 -7.65 -15.19 -22.82
C GLU A 215 -7.76 -16.72 -22.80
N LYS A 216 -6.75 -17.43 -23.30
CA LYS A 216 -6.74 -18.89 -23.35
C LYS A 216 -6.94 -19.56 -21.99
N PRO A 217 -7.50 -20.79 -21.97
CA PRO A 217 -7.50 -21.61 -20.77
C PRO A 217 -6.08 -21.79 -20.22
N LEU A 218 -5.96 -21.91 -18.89
CA LEU A 218 -4.67 -21.96 -18.20
C LEU A 218 -3.67 -22.98 -18.81
N PRO A 219 -4.04 -24.24 -19.13
CA PRO A 219 -3.09 -25.19 -19.72
C PRO A 219 -2.52 -24.73 -21.08
N GLU A 220 -3.33 -24.08 -21.90
CA GLU A 220 -2.92 -23.57 -23.21
C GLU A 220 -2.05 -22.33 -23.09
N LEU A 221 -2.39 -21.42 -22.16
CA LEU A 221 -1.58 -20.26 -21.81
C LEU A 221 -0.20 -20.70 -21.30
N LEU A 222 -0.13 -21.66 -20.39
CA LEU A 222 1.13 -22.20 -19.87
C LEU A 222 2.00 -22.79 -20.99
N ALA A 223 1.41 -23.56 -21.92
CA ALA A 223 2.13 -24.11 -23.06
C ALA A 223 2.65 -23.02 -24.03
N GLU A 224 1.95 -21.88 -24.11
CA GLU A 224 2.43 -20.72 -24.86
C GLU A 224 3.58 -20.00 -24.15
N LEU A 225 3.45 -19.78 -22.84
CA LEU A 225 4.49 -19.17 -22.00
C LEU A 225 5.79 -20.01 -22.04
N ASP A 226 5.67 -21.33 -21.94
CA ASP A 226 6.82 -22.25 -22.04
C ASP A 226 7.51 -22.14 -23.42
N ARG A 227 6.74 -22.07 -24.51
CA ARG A 227 7.30 -21.87 -25.87
C ARG A 227 8.01 -20.53 -26.05
N LYS A 228 7.57 -19.50 -25.33
CA LYS A 228 8.19 -18.17 -25.34
C LYS A 228 9.31 -18.01 -24.32
N GLY A 229 9.54 -19.00 -23.46
CA GLY A 229 10.55 -18.94 -22.41
C GLY A 229 10.22 -17.95 -21.29
N ILE A 230 8.94 -17.66 -21.04
CA ILE A 230 8.50 -16.83 -19.91
C ILE A 230 8.32 -17.76 -18.69
N PRO A 231 9.16 -17.65 -17.65
CA PRO A 231 9.11 -18.57 -16.53
C PRO A 231 7.86 -18.30 -15.67
N VAL A 232 7.13 -19.36 -15.33
CA VAL A 232 6.03 -19.32 -14.36
C VAL A 232 6.40 -20.25 -13.19
N PRO A 233 6.39 -19.76 -11.93
CA PRO A 233 6.66 -20.58 -10.75
C PRO A 233 5.74 -21.81 -10.67
N GLU A 234 6.27 -22.98 -10.30
CA GLU A 234 5.51 -24.24 -10.29
C GLU A 234 4.23 -24.18 -9.45
N HIS A 235 4.27 -23.48 -8.32
CA HIS A 235 3.12 -23.33 -7.43
C HIS A 235 1.94 -22.57 -8.08
N LEU A 236 2.20 -21.71 -9.07
CA LEU A 236 1.16 -20.97 -9.80
C LEU A 236 0.54 -21.78 -10.95
N ARG A 237 1.23 -22.83 -11.43
CA ARG A 237 0.81 -23.60 -12.62
C ARG A 237 -0.45 -24.44 -12.39
N ARG A 238 -0.89 -24.62 -11.15
CA ARG A 238 -2.05 -25.44 -10.75
C ARG A 238 -3.11 -24.64 -9.97
N GLY A 239 -2.93 -23.33 -9.85
CA GLY A 239 -3.81 -22.44 -9.11
C GLY A 239 -4.76 -21.64 -10.01
N PRO A 240 -5.35 -20.56 -9.46
CA PRO A 240 -6.17 -19.61 -10.22
C PRO A 240 -5.42 -19.06 -11.45
N LYS A 241 -6.10 -18.93 -12.59
CA LYS A 241 -5.51 -18.35 -13.81
C LYS A 241 -5.10 -16.89 -13.55
N GLY A 242 -5.87 -16.17 -12.73
CA GLY A 242 -5.54 -14.81 -12.33
C GLY A 242 -4.16 -14.67 -11.69
N LYS A 243 -3.68 -15.67 -10.94
CA LYS A 243 -2.33 -15.63 -10.36
C LYS A 243 -1.22 -15.71 -11.40
N VAL A 244 -1.44 -16.42 -12.50
CA VAL A 244 -0.51 -16.40 -13.64
C VAL A 244 -0.53 -15.06 -14.35
N ILE A 245 -1.70 -14.42 -14.46
CA ILE A 245 -1.84 -13.09 -15.05
C ILE A 245 -1.13 -12.03 -14.19
N GLU A 246 -1.29 -12.07 -12.86
CA GLU A 246 -0.59 -11.22 -11.90
C GLU A 246 0.93 -11.39 -12.02
N HIS A 247 1.42 -12.63 -12.11
CA HIS A 247 2.84 -12.91 -12.37
C HIS A 247 3.34 -12.34 -13.71
N LEU A 248 2.50 -12.32 -14.77
CA LEU A 248 2.87 -11.68 -16.05
C LEU A 248 2.92 -10.16 -15.94
N LEU A 249 2.07 -9.53 -15.13
CA LEU A 249 2.16 -8.11 -14.83
C LEU A 249 3.51 -7.80 -14.19
N GLU A 250 3.85 -8.48 -13.10
CA GLU A 250 5.10 -8.30 -12.35
C GLU A 250 6.34 -8.50 -13.24
N THR A 251 6.34 -9.55 -14.07
CA THR A 251 7.54 -9.93 -14.83
C THR A 251 7.68 -9.24 -16.19
N CYS A 252 6.56 -8.87 -16.84
CA CYS A 252 6.58 -8.35 -18.20
C CYS A 252 6.26 -6.86 -18.31
N ALA A 253 5.42 -6.29 -17.45
CA ALA A 253 4.86 -4.95 -17.66
C ALA A 253 5.14 -3.95 -16.52
N GLU A 254 5.22 -4.40 -15.27
CA GLU A 254 5.26 -3.55 -14.06
C GLU A 254 6.35 -2.48 -14.14
N LYS A 255 7.59 -2.88 -14.49
CA LYS A 255 8.75 -1.97 -14.57
C LYS A 255 8.57 -0.78 -15.53
N ASP A 256 7.67 -0.92 -16.50
CA ASP A 256 7.43 0.09 -17.54
C ASP A 256 6.30 1.08 -17.13
N LEU A 257 5.55 0.79 -16.06
CA LEU A 257 4.51 1.63 -15.47
C LEU A 257 5.11 2.77 -14.64
N TRP A 258 5.77 3.71 -15.30
CA TRP A 258 6.54 4.76 -14.64
C TRP A 258 5.71 5.96 -14.17
N ASP A 259 4.94 6.57 -15.07
CA ASP A 259 3.98 7.60 -14.71
C ASP A 259 2.75 6.94 -14.07
N PRO A 260 2.00 7.67 -13.21
CA PRO A 260 0.81 7.14 -12.57
C PRO A 260 -0.13 6.47 -13.57
N THR A 261 -0.36 5.17 -13.37
CA THR A 261 -1.15 4.34 -14.27
C THR A 261 -2.07 3.44 -13.45
N PHE A 262 -3.37 3.53 -13.70
CA PHE A 262 -4.35 2.59 -13.19
C PHE A 262 -4.38 1.36 -14.10
N VAL A 263 -4.03 0.20 -13.52
CA VAL A 263 -4.23 -1.11 -14.14
C VAL A 263 -5.59 -1.62 -13.67
N LEU A 264 -6.48 -1.94 -14.60
CA LEU A 264 -7.91 -2.18 -14.33
C LEU A 264 -8.32 -3.64 -14.54
N ASP A 265 -9.50 -3.97 -14.02
CA ASP A 265 -10.28 -5.16 -14.36
C ASP A 265 -9.58 -6.49 -14.04
N TYR A 266 -9.23 -6.70 -12.77
CA TYR A 266 -8.53 -7.90 -12.33
C TYR A 266 -9.42 -9.14 -12.39
N PRO A 267 -8.84 -10.32 -12.69
CA PRO A 267 -9.55 -11.58 -12.68
C PRO A 267 -10.28 -11.85 -11.37
N LEU A 268 -11.47 -12.41 -11.52
CA LEU A 268 -12.37 -12.71 -10.42
C LEU A 268 -11.82 -13.75 -9.43
N ASP A 269 -11.02 -14.69 -9.94
CA ASP A 269 -10.46 -15.80 -9.17
C ASP A 269 -9.33 -15.38 -8.21
N ILE A 270 -8.85 -14.13 -8.30
CA ILE A 270 -7.85 -13.53 -7.39
C ILE A 270 -8.37 -12.30 -6.64
N SER A 271 -9.66 -11.97 -6.78
CA SER A 271 -10.25 -10.74 -6.24
C SER A 271 -11.47 -11.06 -5.35
N PRO A 272 -11.27 -11.70 -4.18
CA PRO A 272 -12.35 -12.32 -3.41
C PRO A 272 -13.33 -11.35 -2.75
N LEU A 273 -12.97 -10.07 -2.66
CA LEU A 273 -13.76 -9.00 -2.02
C LEU A 273 -14.25 -7.94 -3.01
N ALA A 274 -13.81 -8.02 -4.27
CA ALA A 274 -14.16 -7.08 -5.32
C ALA A 274 -15.42 -7.54 -6.07
N LYS A 275 -16.28 -6.58 -6.42
CA LYS A 275 -17.52 -6.84 -7.15
C LYS A 275 -17.22 -7.27 -8.59
N ARG A 276 -18.02 -8.20 -9.12
CA ARG A 276 -17.95 -8.59 -10.55
C ARG A 276 -18.11 -7.39 -11.47
N LYS A 277 -17.35 -7.38 -12.55
CA LYS A 277 -17.51 -6.41 -13.62
C LYS A 277 -18.85 -6.66 -14.33
N ARG A 278 -19.66 -5.60 -14.51
CA ARG A 278 -21.05 -5.70 -14.99
C ARG A 278 -21.18 -6.30 -16.40
N ASP A 279 -20.23 -5.99 -17.28
CA ASP A 279 -20.19 -6.39 -18.69
C ASP A 279 -19.30 -7.62 -18.96
N ARG A 280 -18.45 -8.01 -18.00
CA ARG A 280 -17.50 -9.11 -18.15
C ARG A 280 -17.33 -9.88 -16.82
N PRO A 281 -18.29 -10.79 -16.50
CA PRO A 281 -18.43 -11.35 -15.15
C PRO A 281 -17.26 -12.20 -14.63
N ASP A 282 -16.30 -12.57 -15.48
CA ASP A 282 -15.06 -13.25 -15.12
C ASP A 282 -13.95 -12.29 -14.63
N LEU A 283 -14.19 -10.97 -14.67
CA LEU A 283 -13.36 -9.93 -14.06
C LEU A 283 -14.12 -9.20 -12.94
N THR A 284 -13.41 -8.28 -12.29
CA THR A 284 -13.93 -7.44 -11.21
C THR A 284 -13.76 -5.96 -11.51
N GLU A 285 -14.61 -5.11 -10.91
CA GLU A 285 -14.41 -3.66 -10.88
C GLU A 285 -13.29 -3.32 -9.87
N ARG A 286 -12.04 -3.71 -10.19
CA ARG A 286 -10.83 -3.52 -9.38
C ARG A 286 -9.78 -2.76 -10.17
N PHE A 287 -8.98 -1.96 -9.48
CA PHE A 287 -7.74 -1.42 -10.02
C PHE A 287 -6.60 -1.47 -9.02
N GLU A 288 -5.39 -1.47 -9.56
CA GLU A 288 -4.18 -1.11 -8.83
C GLU A 288 -3.55 0.12 -9.49
N LEU A 289 -2.99 1.01 -8.66
CA LEU A 289 -2.29 2.19 -9.11
C LEU A 289 -0.79 1.93 -9.07
N TYR A 290 -0.15 2.02 -10.23
CA TYR A 290 1.29 1.92 -10.36
C TYR A 290 1.94 3.28 -10.55
N ILE A 291 3.00 3.55 -9.79
CA ILE A 291 3.85 4.76 -9.92
C ILE A 291 5.31 4.33 -9.76
N ALA A 292 6.18 4.77 -10.67
CA ALA A 292 7.59 4.40 -10.69
C ALA A 292 7.84 2.87 -10.72
N GLY A 293 6.97 2.14 -11.45
CA GLY A 293 7.02 0.70 -11.60
C GLY A 293 6.70 -0.07 -10.33
N ARG A 294 5.84 0.47 -9.46
CA ARG A 294 5.48 -0.10 -8.15
C ARG A 294 4.01 0.13 -7.88
N GLU A 295 3.35 -0.87 -7.31
CA GLU A 295 1.99 -0.75 -6.79
C GLU A 295 1.98 0.21 -5.57
N VAL A 296 1.16 1.25 -5.63
CA VAL A 296 0.99 2.27 -4.57
C VAL A 296 -0.40 2.22 -3.95
N ALA A 297 -1.41 1.80 -4.71
CA ALA A 297 -2.76 1.62 -4.21
C ALA A 297 -3.45 0.42 -4.85
N ASN A 298 -4.41 -0.16 -4.13
CA ASN A 298 -5.33 -1.19 -4.60
C ASN A 298 -6.75 -0.76 -4.20
N ALA A 299 -7.71 -0.90 -5.11
CA ALA A 299 -9.07 -0.40 -4.91
C ALA A 299 -10.08 -1.18 -5.73
N PHE A 300 -11.33 -1.21 -5.28
CA PHE A 300 -12.40 -1.86 -6.01
C PHE A 300 -13.78 -1.34 -5.62
N SER A 301 -14.76 -1.58 -6.50
CA SER A 301 -16.16 -1.58 -6.10
C SER A 301 -16.40 -2.76 -5.16
N GLU A 302 -17.02 -2.50 -4.03
CA GLU A 302 -17.11 -3.46 -2.95
C GLU A 302 -18.15 -4.55 -3.22
N LEU A 303 -17.75 -5.81 -3.04
CA LEU A 303 -18.70 -6.91 -3.02
C LEU A 303 -19.61 -6.76 -1.79
N ASN A 304 -20.90 -6.58 -2.06
CA ASN A 304 -21.92 -6.36 -1.05
C ASN A 304 -23.07 -7.38 -1.08
N ASP A 305 -22.93 -8.43 -1.89
CA ASP A 305 -23.84 -9.58 -1.90
C ASP A 305 -23.31 -10.64 -0.91
N PRO A 306 -24.04 -10.94 0.19
CA PRO A 306 -23.57 -11.87 1.20
C PRO A 306 -23.51 -13.33 0.72
N GLU A 307 -24.38 -13.75 -0.20
CA GLU A 307 -24.36 -15.11 -0.75
C GLU A 307 -23.12 -15.30 -1.62
N GLU A 308 -22.86 -14.34 -2.51
CA GLU A 308 -21.65 -14.35 -3.32
C GLU A 308 -20.39 -14.27 -2.44
N GLN A 309 -20.36 -13.39 -1.43
CA GLN A 309 -19.21 -13.26 -0.53
C GLN A 309 -18.91 -14.57 0.21
N ARG A 310 -19.95 -15.30 0.64
CA ARG A 310 -19.80 -16.63 1.26
C ARG A 310 -19.17 -17.63 0.29
N GLU A 311 -19.61 -17.67 -0.97
CA GLU A 311 -19.01 -18.51 -2.00
C GLU A 311 -17.52 -18.18 -2.23
N ARG A 312 -17.17 -16.89 -2.21
CA ARG A 312 -15.77 -16.42 -2.33
C ARG A 312 -14.92 -16.90 -1.17
N PHE A 313 -15.38 -16.77 0.06
CA PHE A 313 -14.63 -17.27 1.22
C PHE A 313 -14.49 -18.79 1.22
N LEU A 314 -15.52 -19.54 0.80
CA LEU A 314 -15.43 -20.99 0.62
C LEU A 314 -14.39 -21.38 -0.43
N ALA A 315 -14.25 -20.60 -1.51
CA ALA A 315 -13.20 -20.80 -2.50
C ALA A 315 -11.80 -20.54 -1.91
N GLN A 316 -11.65 -19.48 -1.10
CA GLN A 316 -10.40 -19.16 -0.40
C GLN A 316 -9.98 -20.26 0.59
N GLU A 317 -10.91 -20.80 1.39
CA GLU A 317 -10.62 -21.94 2.28
C GLU A 317 -10.18 -23.20 1.51
N ARG A 318 -10.70 -23.43 0.29
CA ARG A 318 -10.23 -24.53 -0.57
C ARG A 318 -8.79 -24.31 -1.04
N LEU A 319 -8.43 -23.08 -1.42
CA LEU A 319 -7.05 -22.72 -1.78
C LEU A 319 -6.11 -22.91 -0.59
N ARG A 320 -6.55 -22.47 0.60
CA ARG A 320 -5.81 -22.67 1.85
C ARG A 320 -5.57 -24.14 2.16
N ALA A 321 -6.59 -24.98 2.02
CA ALA A 321 -6.47 -26.43 2.19
C ALA A 321 -5.51 -27.08 1.17
N GLN A 322 -5.24 -26.41 0.04
CA GLN A 322 -4.26 -26.81 -0.97
C GLN A 322 -2.86 -26.24 -0.71
N GLY A 323 -2.65 -25.48 0.36
CA GLY A 323 -1.35 -24.97 0.79
C GLY A 323 -1.13 -23.48 0.59
N ASP A 324 -2.15 -22.72 0.16
CA ASP A 324 -2.07 -21.25 0.10
C ASP A 324 -2.20 -20.63 1.50
N GLU A 325 -1.07 -20.32 2.13
CA GLU A 325 -1.04 -19.73 3.48
C GLU A 325 -1.58 -18.29 3.55
N GLU A 326 -1.69 -17.61 2.40
CA GLU A 326 -2.14 -16.22 2.27
C GLU A 326 -3.64 -16.10 1.99
N ALA A 327 -4.29 -17.20 1.60
CA ALA A 327 -5.72 -17.24 1.35
C ALA A 327 -6.56 -16.85 2.58
N GLN A 328 -7.63 -16.09 2.33
CA GLN A 328 -8.49 -15.53 3.36
C GLN A 328 -9.27 -16.61 4.13
N ARG A 329 -9.62 -16.29 5.37
CA ARG A 329 -10.48 -17.11 6.23
C ARG A 329 -11.94 -16.69 6.09
N ILE A 330 -12.87 -17.62 6.34
CA ILE A 330 -14.29 -17.26 6.48
C ILE A 330 -14.47 -16.45 7.77
N ASP A 331 -15.01 -15.24 7.65
CA ASP A 331 -15.47 -14.41 8.76
C ASP A 331 -17.00 -14.39 8.79
N GLU A 332 -17.59 -15.24 9.66
CA GLU A 332 -19.04 -15.36 9.80
C GLU A 332 -19.70 -14.11 10.40
N ASP A 333 -18.96 -13.32 11.19
CA ASP A 333 -19.49 -12.07 11.73
C ASP A 333 -19.58 -11.02 10.62
N PHE A 334 -18.58 -10.96 9.73
CA PHE A 334 -18.62 -10.06 8.56
C PHE A 334 -19.75 -10.45 7.59
N LEU A 335 -19.95 -11.74 7.33
CA LEU A 335 -21.08 -12.21 6.50
C LEU A 335 -22.42 -11.82 7.11
N ARG A 336 -22.58 -11.99 8.43
CA ARG A 336 -23.79 -11.57 9.15
C ARG A 336 -24.03 -10.07 9.05
N ASP A 337 -22.98 -9.27 9.14
CA ASP A 337 -23.08 -7.82 8.98
C ASP A 337 -23.49 -7.45 7.54
N LEU A 338 -22.95 -8.14 6.51
CA LEU A 338 -23.38 -7.94 5.12
C LEU A 338 -24.86 -8.29 4.89
N GLU A 339 -25.39 -9.32 5.59
CA GLU A 339 -26.81 -9.71 5.54
C GLU A 339 -27.75 -8.61 6.05
N LEU A 340 -27.25 -7.63 6.83
CA LEU A 340 -28.02 -6.45 7.25
C LEU A 340 -28.16 -5.41 6.13
N GLY A 341 -27.40 -5.54 5.05
CA GLY A 341 -27.44 -4.68 3.86
C GLY A 341 -26.35 -3.62 3.86
N MET A 342 -25.23 -3.93 3.22
CA MET A 342 -24.19 -2.94 2.91
C MET A 342 -24.57 -2.15 1.63
N PRO A 343 -24.53 -0.80 1.64
CA PRO A 343 -24.78 -0.02 0.43
C PRO A 343 -23.73 -0.36 -0.65
N PRO A 344 -24.02 -0.12 -1.94
CA PRO A 344 -22.98 -0.10 -2.97
C PRO A 344 -21.89 0.86 -2.54
N ALA A 345 -20.62 0.48 -2.63
CA ALA A 345 -19.51 1.28 -2.15
C ALA A 345 -18.26 1.06 -3.00
N GLY A 346 -17.31 2.00 -2.90
CA GLY A 346 -15.94 1.82 -3.35
C GLY A 346 -14.98 1.92 -2.17
N GLY A 347 -13.94 1.10 -2.18
CA GLY A 347 -12.85 1.16 -1.21
C GLY A 347 -11.49 1.26 -1.88
N ILE A 348 -10.55 1.90 -1.19
CA ILE A 348 -9.16 2.05 -1.63
C ILE A 348 -8.20 1.92 -0.45
N GLY A 349 -7.15 1.13 -0.65
CA GLY A 349 -5.96 1.09 0.18
C GLY A 349 -4.78 1.79 -0.49
N ILE A 350 -4.05 2.64 0.23
CA ILE A 350 -2.83 3.33 -0.26
C ILE A 350 -1.66 3.05 0.69
N GLY A 351 -0.56 2.54 0.14
CA GLY A 351 0.69 2.32 0.87
C GLY A 351 1.42 3.65 1.14
N ILE A 352 1.30 4.18 2.35
CA ILE A 352 1.89 5.49 2.73
C ILE A 352 3.41 5.45 2.65
N ASP A 353 4.03 4.33 2.99
CA ASP A 353 5.48 4.17 2.90
C ASP A 353 5.99 4.24 1.47
N ARG A 354 5.36 3.51 0.54
CA ARG A 354 5.71 3.54 -0.89
C ARG A 354 5.45 4.92 -1.49
N LEU A 355 4.32 5.55 -1.17
CA LEU A 355 4.05 6.93 -1.58
C LEU A 355 5.13 7.90 -1.07
N THR A 356 5.49 7.80 0.22
CA THR A 356 6.55 8.63 0.80
C THR A 356 7.87 8.41 0.05
N MET A 357 8.25 7.16 -0.22
CA MET A 357 9.49 6.85 -0.96
C MET A 357 9.57 7.61 -2.28
N ILE A 358 8.48 7.58 -3.06
CA ILE A 358 8.41 8.24 -4.35
C ILE A 358 8.51 9.77 -4.17
N LEU A 359 7.70 10.35 -3.29
CA LEU A 359 7.63 11.79 -3.08
C LEU A 359 8.91 12.38 -2.45
N THR A 360 9.73 11.55 -1.79
CA THR A 360 11.00 11.96 -1.18
C THR A 360 12.23 11.43 -1.92
N ASN A 361 12.08 10.91 -3.13
CA ASN A 361 13.16 10.32 -3.93
C ASN A 361 14.03 9.31 -3.14
N SER A 362 13.37 8.48 -2.33
CA SER A 362 14.03 7.55 -1.43
C SER A 362 14.05 6.14 -2.04
N PRO A 363 15.23 5.52 -2.20
CA PRO A 363 15.37 4.24 -2.91
C PRO A 363 14.90 3.02 -2.09
N SER A 364 14.60 3.20 -0.81
CA SER A 364 14.26 2.11 0.12
C SER A 364 13.27 2.57 1.17
N ILE A 365 12.35 1.68 1.54
CA ILE A 365 11.38 1.87 2.63
C ILE A 365 12.07 2.22 3.96
N ARG A 366 13.31 1.74 4.15
CA ARG A 366 14.10 2.00 5.37
C ARG A 366 14.48 3.47 5.53
N GLU A 367 14.53 4.23 4.43
CA GLU A 367 14.83 5.66 4.47
C GLU A 367 13.64 6.48 4.98
N VAL A 368 12.41 6.00 4.73
CA VAL A 368 11.17 6.73 5.09
C VAL A 368 10.57 6.29 6.43
N LEU A 369 11.09 5.20 7.00
CA LEU A 369 10.78 4.78 8.36
C LEU A 369 11.75 5.43 9.35
N ALA A 370 11.23 5.86 10.50
CA ALA A 370 12.06 6.34 11.58
C ALA A 370 12.94 5.20 12.13
N PHE A 371 12.34 4.05 12.40
CA PHE A 371 13.03 2.86 12.93
C PHE A 371 12.59 1.63 12.14
N PRO A 372 13.27 1.30 11.02
CA PRO A 372 12.94 0.11 10.24
C PRO A 372 13.36 -1.18 10.97
N LEU A 373 12.69 -2.29 10.68
CA LEU A 373 13.16 -3.60 11.16
C LEU A 373 14.37 -4.02 10.33
N LEU A 374 15.42 -4.46 11.01
CA LEU A 374 16.69 -4.88 10.40
C LEU A 374 16.94 -6.36 10.66
N ARG A 375 17.73 -6.99 9.79
CA ARG A 375 18.22 -8.35 9.99
C ARG A 375 19.33 -8.42 11.03
#